data_AF-A0A523YD89-F1
#
_entry.id   AF-A0A523YD89-F1
#
_cell.length_a   1.000
_cell.length_b   1.000
_cell.length_c   1.000
_cell.angle_alpha   90.00
_cell.angle_beta   90.00
_cell.angle_gamma   90.00
#
_symmetry.space_group_name_H-M   'P 1'
#
loop_
_entity.id
_entity.type
_entity.pdbx_description
1 polymer ?
#
loop_
_entity_poly.entity_id
_entity_poly.type
_entity_poly.pdbx_seq_one_letter_code
_entity_poly.pdbx_strand_id
1 'polypeptide(L)'
;MFDFKKKMLVLISFLFAVNVSYAGNSAMDCVKTNWKGNNYVFTNVCDYNVYVMYCTEGKKTSGKYCGDYTGSKGLKGSFYTHTFNLKVGKTKSKYKPKGIRYGACKGMTGFGRNFTDHKDGRFSCEEP
;
A
#
# COMPACT_ATOMS: atom_id res chain seq x y z
N MET A 1 29.54 29.38 -56.68
CA MET A 1 30.68 28.71 -56.03
C MET A 1 30.96 29.45 -54.73
N PHE A 2 30.42 28.98 -53.60
CA PHE A 2 30.91 29.25 -52.24
C PHE A 2 30.31 28.17 -51.33
N ASP A 3 31.22 27.33 -50.83
CA ASP A 3 31.02 26.23 -49.90
C ASP A 3 31.05 26.79 -48.47
N PHE A 4 30.01 26.51 -47.68
CA PHE A 4 30.02 26.75 -46.24
C PHE A 4 29.32 25.60 -45.50
N LYS A 5 30.13 24.57 -45.22
CA LYS A 5 30.27 23.94 -43.90
C LYS A 5 29.05 23.98 -42.95
N LYS A 6 28.56 22.77 -42.65
CA LYS A 6 28.47 22.22 -41.28
C LYS A 6 27.38 22.84 -40.38
N LYS A 7 26.30 22.09 -40.15
CA LYS A 7 25.93 21.50 -38.84
C LYS A 7 24.56 20.85 -38.91
N MET A 8 24.60 19.51 -38.91
CA MET A 8 23.49 18.62 -38.60
C MET A 8 23.00 18.95 -37.17
N LEU A 9 21.79 19.47 -37.03
CA LEU A 9 21.14 19.65 -35.74
C LEU A 9 19.94 18.71 -35.68
N VAL A 10 20.22 17.48 -35.24
CA VAL A 10 19.21 16.48 -34.90
C VAL A 10 18.57 16.90 -33.57
N LEU A 11 17.36 17.44 -33.63
CA LEU A 11 16.53 17.69 -32.45
C LEU A 11 15.83 16.39 -32.07
N ILE A 12 16.52 15.55 -31.29
CA ILE A 12 15.89 14.45 -30.56
C ILE A 12 15.19 15.08 -29.34
N SER A 13 13.87 15.20 -29.42
CA SER A 13 13.03 15.49 -28.27
C SER A 13 12.83 14.21 -27.44
N PHE A 14 13.72 13.98 -26.47
CA PHE A 14 13.51 13.01 -25.41
C PHE A 14 12.38 13.53 -24.50
N LEU A 15 11.16 13.01 -24.69
CA LEU A 15 10.10 13.12 -23.69
C LEU A 15 10.53 12.26 -22.49
N PHE A 16 11.07 12.91 -21.46
CA PHE A 16 11.26 12.30 -20.15
C PHE A 16 9.88 11.89 -19.62
N ALA A 17 9.59 10.59 -19.67
CA ALA A 17 8.55 10.00 -18.86
C ALA A 17 8.95 10.21 -17.39
N VAL A 18 8.35 11.22 -16.76
CA VAL A 18 8.48 11.44 -15.32
C VAL A 18 7.76 10.27 -14.65
N ASN A 19 8.50 9.18 -14.41
CA ASN A 19 8.08 8.18 -13.44
C ASN A 19 8.22 8.86 -12.07
N VAL A 20 7.16 9.53 -11.64
CA VAL A 20 6.95 9.82 -10.22
C VAL A 20 6.74 8.46 -9.55
N SER A 21 7.84 7.74 -9.33
CA SER A 21 7.88 6.65 -8.39
C SER A 21 7.85 7.29 -7.01
N TYR A 22 6.65 7.46 -6.46
CA TYR A 22 6.45 7.42 -5.01
C TYR A 22 6.81 6.01 -4.50
N ALA A 23 8.03 5.54 -4.77
CA ALA A 23 8.62 4.34 -4.20
C ALA A 23 9.03 4.64 -2.76
N GLY A 24 8.12 5.25 -1.99
CA GLY A 24 8.07 4.98 -0.56
C GLY A 24 7.86 3.48 -0.38
N ASN A 25 8.14 2.96 0.80
CA ASN A 25 8.17 1.54 1.12
C ASN A 25 6.84 0.75 0.90
N SER A 26 5.92 1.22 0.06
CA SER A 26 4.74 0.50 -0.41
C SER A 26 5.10 -0.85 -1.01
N ALA A 27 4.37 -1.86 -0.58
CA ALA A 27 4.46 -3.24 -1.04
C ALA A 27 3.09 -3.74 -1.51
N MET A 28 2.26 -2.85 -2.07
CA MET A 28 0.92 -3.20 -2.57
C MET A 28 0.98 -4.29 -3.64
N ASP A 29 1.94 -4.21 -4.55
CA ASP A 29 2.10 -5.19 -5.63
C ASP A 29 2.56 -6.57 -5.14
N CYS A 30 3.14 -6.63 -3.94
CA CYS A 30 3.59 -7.86 -3.29
C CYS A 30 2.47 -8.62 -2.59
N VAL A 31 1.31 -8.01 -2.35
CA VAL A 31 0.19 -8.66 -1.67
C VAL A 31 -0.90 -8.98 -2.67
N LYS A 32 -0.96 -10.24 -3.10
CA LYS A 32 -2.07 -10.74 -3.91
C LYS A 32 -3.23 -11.13 -3.00
N THR A 33 -4.43 -10.72 -3.38
CA THR A 33 -5.63 -11.05 -2.64
C THR A 33 -6.61 -11.85 -3.48
N ASN A 34 -7.33 -12.76 -2.82
CA ASN A 34 -8.43 -13.48 -3.44
C ASN A 34 -9.45 -13.95 -2.40
N TRP A 35 -10.67 -14.20 -2.86
CA TRP A 35 -11.69 -14.88 -2.07
C TRP A 35 -11.54 -16.39 -2.21
N LYS A 36 -11.53 -17.09 -1.07
CA LYS A 36 -11.59 -18.55 -1.00
C LYS A 36 -12.75 -18.96 -0.10
N GLY A 37 -13.91 -19.22 -0.72
CA GLY A 37 -15.17 -19.37 0.01
C GLY A 37 -15.44 -18.13 0.86
N ASN A 38 -15.65 -18.34 2.15
CA ASN A 38 -15.93 -17.27 3.11
C ASN A 38 -14.70 -16.50 3.61
N ASN A 39 -13.52 -16.74 3.04
CA ASN A 39 -12.27 -16.13 3.49
C ASN A 39 -11.74 -15.13 2.46
N TYR A 40 -11.42 -13.92 2.91
CA TYR A 40 -10.57 -13.00 2.16
C TYR A 40 -9.11 -13.29 2.50
N VAL A 41 -8.33 -13.67 1.49
CA VAL A 41 -6.99 -14.23 1.64
C VAL A 41 -5.97 -13.24 1.09
N PHE A 42 -4.89 -13.03 1.83
CA PHE A 42 -3.73 -12.22 1.47
C PHE A 42 -2.52 -13.14 1.31
N THR A 43 -1.78 -13.03 0.22
CA THR A 43 -0.57 -13.81 -0.05
C THR A 43 0.56 -12.87 -0.42
N ASN A 44 1.71 -13.04 0.25
CA ASN A 44 2.93 -12.32 -0.10
C ASN A 44 3.65 -13.06 -1.22
N VAL A 45 3.78 -12.41 -2.37
CA VAL A 45 4.44 -12.95 -3.57
C VAL A 45 5.85 -12.40 -3.79
N CYS A 46 6.30 -11.49 -2.94
CA CYS A 46 7.66 -10.96 -2.97
C CYS A 46 8.58 -11.76 -2.04
N ASP A 47 9.89 -11.59 -2.24
CA ASP A 47 10.99 -12.24 -1.54
C ASP A 47 11.38 -11.54 -0.22
N TYR A 48 10.62 -10.53 0.20
CA TYR A 48 10.77 -9.84 1.48
C TYR A 48 9.49 -9.87 2.31
N ASN A 49 9.62 -9.72 3.62
CA ASN A 49 8.47 -9.63 4.52
C ASN A 49 7.66 -8.35 4.24
N VAL A 50 6.35 -8.43 4.39
CA VAL A 50 5.44 -7.30 4.23
C VAL A 50 4.62 -7.16 5.51
N TYR A 51 4.38 -5.92 5.96
CA TYR A 51 3.33 -5.65 6.92
C TYR A 51 2.12 -5.03 6.23
N VAL A 52 0.95 -5.58 6.54
CA VAL A 52 -0.33 -5.19 5.96
C VAL A 52 -1.12 -4.43 7.00
N MET A 53 -1.61 -3.25 6.64
CA MET A 53 -2.59 -2.49 7.40
C MET A 53 -3.95 -2.69 6.73
N TYR A 54 -5.00 -2.94 7.51
CA TYR A 54 -6.32 -3.20 6.94
C TYR A 54 -7.45 -2.74 7.85
N CYS A 55 -8.63 -2.60 7.25
CA CYS A 55 -9.90 -2.40 7.92
C CYS A 55 -11.00 -3.15 7.17
N THR A 56 -12.11 -3.42 7.84
CA THR A 56 -13.30 -3.97 7.18
C THR A 56 -14.29 -2.86 6.85
N GLU A 57 -14.91 -2.89 5.68
CA GLU A 57 -15.79 -1.80 5.23
C GLU A 57 -17.11 -1.73 6.00
N GLY A 58 -17.61 -2.86 6.48
CA GLY A 58 -18.87 -2.93 7.21
C GLY A 58 -18.70 -3.09 8.72
N LYS A 59 -19.60 -2.46 9.48
CA LYS A 59 -19.78 -2.71 10.92
C LYS A 59 -20.05 -4.20 11.16
N LYS A 60 -19.22 -4.83 11.98
CA LYS A 60 -19.60 -6.02 12.73
C LYS A 60 -20.31 -5.56 14.01
N THR A 61 -21.23 -6.37 14.53
CA THR A 61 -22.00 -6.08 15.76
C THR A 61 -21.10 -5.68 16.94
N SER A 62 -19.87 -6.19 16.94
CA SER A 62 -18.73 -5.71 17.72
C SER A 62 -17.52 -5.62 16.79
N GLY A 63 -17.05 -4.42 16.46
CA GLY A 63 -15.84 -4.26 15.66
C GLY A 63 -15.68 -2.91 14.99
N LYS A 64 -14.42 -2.49 14.87
CA LYS A 64 -14.02 -1.28 14.18
C LYS A 64 -14.11 -1.50 12.66
N TYR A 65 -14.70 -0.57 11.94
CA TYR A 65 -14.69 -0.54 10.48
C TYR A 65 -13.75 0.55 9.98
N CYS A 66 -13.56 0.62 8.67
CA CYS A 66 -12.73 1.64 8.03
C CYS A 66 -13.16 3.06 8.47
N GLY A 67 -12.26 3.79 9.12
CA GLY A 67 -12.53 5.14 9.61
C GLY A 67 -13.25 5.26 10.97
N ASP A 68 -13.58 4.15 11.64
CA ASP A 68 -14.37 4.13 12.88
C ASP A 68 -13.59 4.46 14.17
N TYR A 69 -12.34 4.91 14.07
CA TYR A 69 -11.56 5.20 15.28
C TYR A 69 -11.91 6.58 15.86
N THR A 70 -13.01 6.67 16.61
CA THR A 70 -13.41 7.86 17.39
C THR A 70 -12.67 8.00 18.73
N GLY A 71 -11.50 7.35 18.88
CA GLY A 71 -10.89 7.08 20.19
C GLY A 71 -9.54 7.73 20.51
N SER A 72 -8.95 8.58 19.66
CA SER A 72 -7.67 9.24 20.01
C SER A 72 -7.48 10.59 19.29
N LYS A 73 -8.18 11.63 19.75
CA LYS A 73 -7.87 13.06 19.49
C LYS A 73 -7.58 13.49 18.03
N GLY A 74 -8.10 12.78 17.02
CA GLY A 74 -7.96 13.19 15.60
C GLY A 74 -6.52 13.20 15.06
N LEU A 75 -5.58 12.51 15.72
CA LEU A 75 -4.21 12.37 15.23
C LEU A 75 -4.18 11.46 13.98
N LYS A 76 -3.20 11.67 13.08
CA LYS A 76 -2.88 10.78 11.94
C LYS A 76 -3.14 9.32 12.32
N GLY A 77 -4.00 8.56 11.62
CA GLY A 77 -4.21 7.18 12.06
C GLY A 77 -5.55 6.48 11.83
N SER A 78 -6.67 7.15 11.60
CA SER A 78 -7.95 6.52 11.99
C SER A 78 -8.59 5.58 10.97
N PHE A 79 -8.00 5.38 9.79
CA PHE A 79 -8.65 4.64 8.71
C PHE A 79 -8.43 3.13 8.81
N TYR A 80 -7.17 2.70 8.86
CA TYR A 80 -6.79 1.31 9.03
C TYR A 80 -6.74 0.95 10.52
N THR A 81 -7.53 -0.04 10.92
CA THR A 81 -7.80 -0.35 12.33
C THR A 81 -7.02 -1.56 12.84
N HIS A 82 -6.37 -2.29 11.92
CA HIS A 82 -5.61 -3.49 12.22
C HIS A 82 -4.33 -3.53 11.39
N THR A 83 -3.32 -4.23 11.92
CA THR A 83 -2.10 -4.54 11.20
C THR A 83 -1.75 -6.02 11.38
N PHE A 84 -0.97 -6.57 10.45
CA PHE A 84 -0.29 -7.85 10.63
C PHE A 84 0.94 -7.98 9.74
N ASN A 85 1.91 -8.76 10.19
CA ASN A 85 3.05 -9.18 9.36
C ASN A 85 2.67 -10.41 8.51
N LEU A 86 3.14 -10.41 7.26
CA LEU A 86 3.01 -11.47 6.26
C LEU A 86 4.41 -11.85 5.76
N LYS A 87 4.90 -13.00 6.22
CA LYS A 87 6.23 -13.50 5.85
C LYS A 87 6.31 -13.85 4.36
N VAL A 88 7.52 -13.93 3.83
CA VAL A 88 7.82 -14.36 2.44
C VAL A 88 7.06 -15.63 2.07
N GLY A 89 6.34 -15.60 0.95
CA GLY A 89 5.56 -16.73 0.43
C GLY A 89 4.40 -17.21 1.31
N LYS A 90 4.08 -16.49 2.41
CA LYS A 90 3.02 -16.89 3.33
C LYS A 90 1.70 -16.20 3.03
N THR A 91 0.67 -16.82 3.58
CA THR A 91 -0.72 -16.40 3.42
C THR A 91 -1.35 -16.13 4.80
N LYS A 92 -2.26 -15.15 4.86
CA LYS A 92 -3.19 -14.95 5.97
C LYS A 92 -4.59 -14.72 5.45
N SER A 93 -5.60 -15.09 6.23
CA SER A 93 -7.00 -14.90 5.86
C SER A 93 -7.80 -14.14 6.92
N LYS A 94 -8.93 -13.59 6.48
CA LYS A 94 -9.97 -13.02 7.34
C LYS A 94 -11.30 -13.69 6.99
N TYR A 95 -11.97 -14.23 8.00
CA TYR A 95 -13.23 -14.93 7.84
C TYR A 95 -14.42 -13.97 7.81
N LYS A 96 -15.24 -14.11 6.77
CA LYS A 96 -16.47 -13.36 6.50
C LYS A 96 -16.35 -11.84 6.74
N PRO A 97 -15.35 -11.13 6.17
CA PRO A 97 -15.40 -9.68 6.16
C PRO A 97 -16.51 -9.23 5.20
N LYS A 98 -17.22 -8.15 5.52
CA LYS A 98 -18.19 -7.54 4.58
C LYS A 98 -17.50 -6.91 3.36
N GLY A 99 -16.23 -6.56 3.53
CA GLY A 99 -15.34 -5.93 2.56
C GLY A 99 -14.03 -5.63 3.27
N ILE A 100 -12.94 -5.49 2.54
CA ILE A 100 -11.62 -5.17 3.10
C ILE A 100 -10.98 -4.07 2.27
N ARG A 101 -10.55 -3.01 2.95
CA ARG A 101 -9.55 -2.08 2.42
C ARG A 101 -8.23 -2.34 3.13
N TYR A 102 -7.15 -2.34 2.38
CA TYR A 102 -5.82 -2.57 2.93
C TYR A 102 -4.77 -1.68 2.27
N GLY A 103 -3.67 -1.50 2.99
CA GLY A 103 -2.38 -1.02 2.49
C GLY A 103 -1.32 -2.05 2.81
N ALA A 104 -0.19 -2.02 2.12
CA ALA A 104 0.92 -2.93 2.36
C ALA A 104 2.24 -2.16 2.26
N CYS A 105 3.17 -2.47 3.15
CA CYS A 105 4.47 -1.85 3.23
C CYS A 105 5.56 -2.89 3.45
N LYS A 106 6.75 -2.63 2.91
CA LYS A 106 7.94 -3.47 3.00
C LYS A 106 8.41 -3.57 4.45
N GLY A 107 8.88 -4.76 4.83
CA GLY A 107 9.43 -5.05 6.15
C GLY A 107 8.43 -5.70 7.10
N MET A 108 8.66 -5.51 8.39
CA MET A 108 7.79 -5.97 9.46
C MET A 108 7.58 -4.85 10.46
N THR A 109 6.40 -4.79 11.04
CA THR A 109 6.09 -3.88 12.14
C THR A 109 6.05 -4.65 13.46
N GLY A 110 6.56 -4.02 14.53
CA GLY A 110 6.41 -4.49 15.91
C GLY A 110 5.05 -4.10 16.50
N PHE A 111 5.01 -3.81 17.80
CA PHE A 111 3.87 -3.17 18.45
C PHE A 111 3.82 -1.69 18.03
N GLY A 112 2.75 -1.26 17.38
CA GLY A 112 2.58 0.14 16.98
C GLY A 112 2.27 0.31 15.50
N ARG A 113 2.51 1.52 14.99
CA ARG A 113 2.22 1.93 13.61
C ARG A 113 3.48 2.53 13.01
N ASN A 114 3.94 1.95 11.90
CA ASN A 114 5.03 2.49 11.08
C ASN A 114 4.46 3.03 9.76
N PHE A 115 3.30 3.69 9.83
CA PHE A 115 2.63 4.24 8.66
C PHE A 115 1.70 5.38 9.07
N THR A 116 1.60 6.36 8.19
CA THR A 116 0.56 7.38 8.24
C THR A 116 -0.58 6.98 7.30
N ASP A 117 -1.81 7.15 7.75
CA ASP A 117 -3.01 7.05 6.92
C ASP A 117 -3.92 8.28 7.08
N HIS A 118 -4.78 8.44 6.09
CA HIS A 118 -5.70 9.55 5.95
C HIS A 118 -7.15 9.05 6.01
N LYS A 119 -8.09 9.94 6.31
CA LYS A 119 -9.52 9.61 6.43
C LYS A 119 -10.14 9.03 5.15
N ASP A 120 -9.55 9.31 3.99
CA ASP A 120 -9.94 8.77 2.69
C ASP A 120 -9.36 7.37 2.40
N GLY A 121 -8.51 6.86 3.29
CA GLY A 121 -7.81 5.59 3.19
C GLY A 121 -6.57 5.63 2.30
N ARG A 122 -6.08 6.81 1.93
CA ARG A 122 -4.67 6.92 1.48
C ARG A 122 -3.75 6.60 2.64
N PHE A 123 -2.57 6.06 2.32
CA PHE A 123 -1.53 5.77 3.29
C PHE A 123 -0.15 6.09 2.73
N SER A 124 0.81 6.20 3.63
CA SER A 124 2.22 6.30 3.32
C SER A 124 2.99 5.40 4.27
N CYS A 125 3.85 4.57 3.69
CA CYS A 125 4.76 3.72 4.45
C CYS A 125 5.87 4.58 5.02
N GLU A 126 6.14 4.42 6.31
CA GLU A 126 7.25 5.08 6.98
C GLU A 126 8.39 4.06 7.10
N GLU A 127 9.63 4.55 7.16
CA GLU A 127 10.76 3.67 7.50
C GLU A 127 10.57 3.16 8.94
N PRO A 128 10.81 1.87 9.19
CA PRO A 128 10.62 1.26 10.50
C PRO A 128 11.58 1.80 11.57
#